data_AF-A0AA42NGP5-F1
#
_entry.id   AF-A0AA42NGP5-F1
#
_cell.length_a   1.000
_cell.length_b   1.000
_cell.length_c   1.000
_cell.angle_alpha   90.00
_cell.angle_beta   90.00
_cell.angle_gamma   90.00
#
_symmetry.space_group_name_H-M   'P 1'
#
loop_
_entity.id
_entity.type
_entity.pdbx_description
1 polymer ?
#
loop_
_entity_poly.entity_id
_entity_poly.type
_entity_poly.pdbx_seq_one_letter_code
_entity_poly.pdbx_strand_id
1 'polypeptide(L)'
;MSQYAEFLRQDMRLVLLRLLEEMPAYRANSSVLNAALDNFGHSVSRDVVKTELHWLSEQGAVSLDDIGPVLVATLTERGHDIAAGKARVPGIKRPGA
;
A
#
# COMPACT_ATOMS: atom_id res chain seq x y z
N MET A 1 14.27 7.01 12.89
CA MET A 1 14.44 6.53 11.48
C MET A 1 15.07 7.64 10.67
N SER A 2 15.89 7.32 9.66
CA SER A 2 16.49 8.36 8.81
C SER A 2 15.42 9.00 7.91
N GLN A 3 15.65 10.24 7.47
CA GLN A 3 14.76 10.93 6.52
C GLN A 3 14.56 10.15 5.22
N TYR A 4 15.60 9.42 4.78
CA TYR A 4 15.54 8.55 3.62
C TYR A 4 14.65 7.32 3.83
N ALA A 5 14.69 6.70 5.01
CA ALA A 5 13.84 5.56 5.33
C ALA A 5 12.35 5.95 5.35
N GLU A 6 12.04 7.14 5.85
CA GLU A 6 10.67 7.69 5.81
C GLU A 6 10.22 7.94 4.37
N PHE A 7 11.08 8.52 3.53
CA PHE A 7 10.80 8.72 2.10
C PHE A 7 10.46 7.39 1.39
N LEU A 8 11.25 6.34 1.62
CA LEU A 8 10.99 5.02 1.04
C LEU A 8 9.66 4.42 1.53
N ARG A 9 9.33 4.58 2.82
CA ARG A 9 8.06 4.09 3.37
C ARG A 9 6.86 4.81 2.74
N GLN A 10 6.94 6.13 2.57
CA GLN A 10 5.89 6.92 1.94
C GLN A 10 5.67 6.52 0.48
N ASP A 11 6.76 6.23 -0.25
CA ASP A 11 6.70 5.74 -1.63
C ASP A 11 6.09 4.34 -1.70
N MET A 12 6.52 3.40 -0.85
CA MET A 12 5.97 2.04 -0.79
C MET A 12 4.45 2.03 -0.55
N ARG A 13 3.94 2.88 0.35
CA ARG A 13 2.49 3.01 0.58
C ARG A 13 1.75 3.49 -0.66
N LEU A 14 2.31 4.46 -1.39
CA LEU A 14 1.74 4.90 -2.65
C LEU A 14 1.75 3.77 -3.70
N VAL A 15 2.84 3.02 -3.80
CA VAL A 15 2.96 1.88 -4.72
C VAL A 15 1.93 0.80 -4.39
N LEU A 16 1.71 0.47 -3.11
CA LEU A 16 0.67 -0.47 -2.69
C LEU A 16 -0.73 -0.07 -3.17
N LEU A 17 -1.10 1.21 -3.03
CA LEU A 17 -2.41 1.70 -3.46
C LEU A 17 -2.57 1.63 -5.00
N ARG A 18 -1.51 1.98 -5.74
CA ARG A 18 -1.49 1.89 -7.21
C ARG A 18 -1.54 0.45 -7.71
N LEU A 19 -0.80 -0.45 -7.07
CA LEU A 19 -0.87 -1.88 -7.36
C LEU A 19 -2.30 -2.40 -7.18
N LEU A 20 -2.99 -2.02 -6.10
CA LEU A 20 -4.38 -2.40 -5.89
C LEU A 20 -5.32 -1.78 -6.94
N GLU A 21 -5.09 -0.53 -7.35
CA GLU A 21 -5.87 0.16 -8.39
C GLU A 21 -5.83 -0.58 -9.74
N GLU A 22 -4.70 -1.21 -10.07
CA GLU A 22 -4.50 -1.99 -11.31
C GLU A 22 -5.01 -3.44 -11.23
N MET A 23 -5.34 -3.94 -10.03
CA MET A 23 -5.74 -5.33 -9.83
C MET A 23 -7.24 -5.55 -10.11
N PRO A 24 -7.62 -6.75 -10.61
CA PRO A 24 -9.03 -7.12 -10.71
C PRO A 24 -9.75 -6.99 -9.37
N ALA A 25 -10.95 -6.39 -9.40
CA ALA A 25 -11.76 -6.10 -8.21
C ALA A 25 -11.03 -5.25 -7.14
N TYR A 26 -9.98 -4.52 -7.53
CA TYR A 26 -9.19 -3.64 -6.69
C TYR A 26 -8.61 -4.32 -5.44
N ARG A 27 -8.35 -5.62 -5.51
CA ARG A 27 -7.92 -6.40 -4.35
C ARG A 27 -6.79 -7.38 -4.67
N ALA A 28 -5.92 -7.59 -3.68
CA ALA A 28 -4.83 -8.56 -3.76
C ALA A 28 -4.44 -9.06 -2.36
N ASN A 29 -3.91 -10.28 -2.29
CA ASN A 29 -3.35 -10.80 -1.04
C ASN A 29 -1.95 -10.24 -0.78
N SER A 30 -1.56 -10.20 0.50
CA SER A 30 -0.29 -9.63 0.95
C SER A 30 0.94 -10.33 0.39
N SER A 31 0.83 -11.60 -0.01
CA SER A 31 1.94 -12.32 -0.65
C SER A 31 2.18 -11.84 -2.09
N VAL A 32 1.11 -11.62 -2.86
CA VAL A 32 1.18 -11.06 -4.21
C VAL A 32 1.67 -9.61 -4.15
N LEU A 33 1.16 -8.82 -3.20
CA LEU A 33 1.59 -7.44 -3.01
C LEU A 33 3.08 -7.33 -2.64
N ASN A 34 3.59 -8.23 -1.79
CA ASN A 34 5.02 -8.27 -1.45
C ASN A 34 5.88 -8.60 -2.69
N ALA A 35 5.51 -9.61 -3.47
CA ALA A 35 6.22 -9.96 -4.70
C ALA A 35 6.14 -8.85 -5.77
N ALA A 36 5.00 -8.15 -5.86
CA ALA A 36 4.85 -7.00 -6.75
C ALA A 36 5.74 -5.84 -6.30
N LEU A 37 5.79 -5.52 -5.01
CA LEU A 37 6.67 -4.48 -4.46
C LEU A 37 8.15 -4.72 -4.78
N ASP A 38 8.62 -5.97 -4.75
CA ASP A 38 9.98 -6.32 -5.16
C ASP A 38 10.30 -5.86 -6.60
N ASN A 39 9.35 -6.04 -7.53
CA ASN A 39 9.51 -5.59 -8.92
C ASN A 39 9.57 -4.07 -9.07
N PHE A 40 9.07 -3.33 -8.07
CA PHE A 40 9.13 -1.87 -8.00
C PHE A 40 10.33 -1.37 -7.16
N GLY A 41 11.25 -2.27 -6.77
CA GLY A 41 12.46 -1.93 -6.02
C GLY A 41 12.26 -1.79 -4.50
N HIS A 42 11.09 -2.20 -3.98
CA HIS A 42 10.77 -2.22 -2.56
C HIS A 42 10.97 -3.61 -1.96
N SER A 43 12.23 -4.01 -1.80
CA SER A 43 12.57 -5.29 -1.16
C SER A 43 12.48 -5.23 0.36
N VAL A 44 11.29 -5.57 0.85
CA VAL A 44 10.94 -5.59 2.27
C VAL A 44 10.37 -6.93 2.70
N SER A 45 10.43 -7.22 4.00
CA SER A 45 9.84 -8.44 4.54
C SER A 45 8.31 -8.42 4.40
N ARG A 46 7.69 -9.61 4.40
CA ARG A 46 6.23 -9.76 4.44
C ARG A 46 5.60 -9.08 5.64
N ASP A 47 6.31 -9.06 6.77
CA ASP A 47 5.87 -8.40 8.00
C ASP A 47 5.76 -6.88 7.84
N VAL A 48 6.74 -6.27 7.16
CA VAL A 48 6.67 -4.85 6.79
C VAL A 48 5.45 -4.60 5.89
N VAL A 49 5.23 -5.42 4.86
CA VAL A 49 4.06 -5.24 3.99
C VAL A 49 2.74 -5.32 4.77
N LYS A 50 2.59 -6.30 5.67
CA LYS A 50 1.40 -6.41 6.52
C LYS A 50 1.24 -5.20 7.44
N THR A 51 2.33 -4.73 8.04
CA THR A 51 2.34 -3.54 8.90
C THR A 51 1.83 -2.32 8.14
N GLU A 52 2.33 -2.10 6.93
CA GLU A 52 1.90 -0.96 6.11
C GLU A 52 0.46 -1.11 5.60
N LEU A 53 0.00 -2.33 5.31
CA LEU A 53 -1.40 -2.60 4.98
C LEU A 53 -2.34 -2.27 6.15
N HIS A 54 -1.99 -2.66 7.38
CA HIS A 54 -2.75 -2.27 8.57
C HIS A 54 -2.76 -0.77 8.76
N TRP A 55 -1.62 -0.10 8.59
CA TRP A 55 -1.54 1.35 8.67
C TRP A 55 -2.41 2.03 7.61
N LEU A 56 -2.40 1.55 6.36
CA LEU A 56 -3.27 2.05 5.29
C LEU A 56 -4.76 1.81 5.59
N SER A 57 -5.09 0.71 6.25
CA SER A 57 -6.45 0.42 6.73
C SER A 57 -6.90 1.44 7.79
N GLU A 58 -6.03 1.79 8.74
CA GLU A 58 -6.30 2.85 9.72
C GLU A 58 -6.53 4.22 9.07
N GLN A 59 -5.89 4.50 7.93
CA GLN A 59 -6.13 5.72 7.16
C GLN A 59 -7.40 5.68 6.31
N GLY A 60 -8.12 4.55 6.33
CA GLY A 60 -9.28 4.29 5.50
C GLY A 60 -8.95 4.19 4.01
N ALA A 61 -7.71 3.85 3.65
CA ALA A 61 -7.28 3.73 2.26
C ALA A 61 -7.57 2.32 1.70
N VAL A 62 -7.51 1.29 2.54
CA VAL A 62 -7.84 -0.09 2.18
C VAL A 62 -8.76 -0.71 3.23
N SER A 63 -9.53 -1.73 2.87
CA SER A 63 -10.08 -2.69 3.83
C SER A 63 -9.24 -3.96 3.82
N LEU A 64 -9.22 -4.68 4.94
CA LEU A 64 -8.44 -5.91 5.10
C LEU A 64 -9.34 -7.05 5.56
N ASP A 65 -9.23 -8.18 4.85
CA ASP A 65 -9.73 -9.47 5.31
C ASP A 65 -8.54 -10.33 5.76
N ASP A 66 -8.60 -10.91 6.96
CA ASP A 66 -7.60 -11.88 7.42
C ASP A 66 -7.99 -13.28 6.93
N ILE A 67 -7.17 -13.85 6.04
CA ILE A 67 -7.34 -15.20 5.50
C ILE A 67 -6.10 -16.02 5.85
N GLY A 68 -5.96 -16.32 7.15
CA GLY A 68 -4.93 -17.20 7.68
C GLY A 68 -3.53 -16.57 7.59
N PRO A 69 -2.60 -17.08 6.75
CA PRO A 69 -1.26 -16.53 6.70
C PRO A 69 -1.16 -15.21 5.92
N VAL A 70 -2.22 -14.78 5.22
CA VAL A 70 -2.21 -13.59 4.36
C VAL A 70 -3.35 -12.63 4.71
N LEU A 71 -3.09 -11.35 4.48
CA LEU A 71 -4.15 -10.34 4.44
C LEU A 71 -4.62 -10.21 3.00
N VAL A 72 -5.91 -10.05 2.78
CA VAL A 72 -6.44 -9.61 1.49
C VAL A 72 -6.84 -8.15 1.60
N ALA A 73 -6.08 -7.29 0.92
CA ALA A 73 -6.36 -5.86 0.89
C ALA A 73 -7.28 -5.54 -0.29
N THR A 74 -8.29 -4.71 -0.04
CA THR A 74 -9.18 -4.16 -1.07
C THR A 74 -9.10 -2.64 -1.02
N LEU A 75 -8.86 -2.00 -2.16
CA LEU A 75 -8.81 -0.55 -2.27
C LEU A 75 -10.19 0.05 -1.96
N THR A 76 -10.23 1.10 -1.16
CA THR A 76 -11.44 1.89 -0.93
C THR A 76 -11.51 3.06 -1.92
N GLU A 77 -12.67 3.73 -1.99
CA GLU A 77 -12.82 4.98 -2.75
C GLU A 77 -11.80 6.04 -2.30
N ARG A 78 -11.59 6.19 -0.99
CA ARG A 78 -10.57 7.09 -0.44
C ARG A 78 -9.16 6.68 -0.85
N GLY A 79 -8.86 5.38 -0.85
CA GLY A 79 -7.59 4.84 -1.32
C GLY A 79 -7.33 5.19 -2.79
N HIS A 80 -8.34 5.04 -3.63
CA HIS A 80 -8.30 5.43 -5.04
C HIS A 80 -8.04 6.94 -5.22
N ASP A 81 -8.74 7.79 -4.45
CA ASP A 81 -8.49 9.24 -4.50
C ASP A 81 -7.07 9.62 -4.05
N ILE A 82 -6.48 8.89 -3.10
CA ILE A 82 -5.08 9.08 -2.69
C ILE A 82 -4.13 8.65 -3.82
N ALA A 83 -4.36 7.47 -4.41
CA ALA A 83 -3.54 6.94 -5.51
C ALA A 83 -3.55 7.85 -6.75
N ALA A 84 -4.70 8.45 -7.05
CA ALA A 84 -4.90 9.43 -8.11
C ALA A 84 -4.43 10.85 -7.74
N GLY A 85 -4.05 11.10 -6.48
CA GLY A 85 -3.54 12.39 -6.02
C GLY A 85 -4.61 13.46 -5.80
N LYS A 86 -5.89 13.06 -5.76
CA LYS A 86 -7.04 13.91 -5.42
C LYS A 86 -7.15 14.15 -3.92
N ALA A 87 -6.76 13.18 -3.10
CA ALA A 87 -6.67 13.28 -1.66
C ALA A 87 -5.21 13.20 -1.18
N ARG A 88 -4.95 13.76 0.01
CA ARG A 88 -3.62 13.74 0.65
C ARG A 88 -3.70 13.17 2.04
N VAL A 89 -2.72 12.34 2.38
CA VAL A 89 -2.56 11.76 3.71
C VAL A 89 -1.08 11.87 4.09
N PRO A 90 -0.74 12.48 5.24
CA PRO A 90 0.63 12.47 5.75
C PRO A 90 1.16 11.03 5.84
N GLY A 91 2.40 10.80 5.40
CA GLY A 91 2.96 9.46 5.37
C GLY A 91 2.66 8.66 4.11
N ILE A 92 2.03 9.25 3.08
CA ILE A 92 1.92 8.68 1.72
C ILE A 92 2.50 9.68 0.74
N LYS A 93 3.39 9.22 -0.16
CA LYS A 93 3.99 10.08 -1.18
C LYS A 93 2.92 10.63 -2.11
N ARG A 94 3.09 11.88 -2.59
CA ARG A 94 2.19 12.46 -3.58
C ARG A 94 2.47 11.84 -4.97
N PRO A 95 1.45 11.34 -5.69
CA PRO A 95 1.55 11.00 -7.10
C PRO A 95 2.18 12.13 -7.93
N GLY A 96 3.19 11.80 -8.75
CA GLY A 96 3.84 12.75 -9.67
C GLY A 96 4.83 13.73 -9.02
N ALA A 97 5.25 13.48 -7.78
CA ALA A 97 6.34 14.19 -7.10
C ALA A 97 7.67 13.43 -7.18
#